data_AF-A0A2V7NTZ5-F1
#
_entry.id   AF-A0A2V7NTZ5-F1
#
_cell.length_a   1.000
_cell.length_b   1.000
_cell.length_c   1.000
_cell.angle_alpha   90.00
_cell.angle_beta   90.00
_cell.angle_gamma   90.00
#
_symmetry.space_group_name_H-M   'P 1'
#
loop_
_entity.id
_entity.type
_entity.pdbx_description
1 polymer ?
#
loop_
_entity_poly.entity_id
_entity_poly.type
_entity_poly.pdbx_seq_one_letter_code
_entity_poly.pdbx_strand_id
1 'polypeptide(L)'
;MGLDTTQAGTDTPPRKSAAGDRSSLTVVIDNARLLVVDPRGARTGLDPATGRKVKEIPGSVVFVDRIDNAVTGEVATSFTVQVIINQPSEGTYRVVVVGLGRPSELAVHAFSTDGSAEPRIAVTLRLEKEPRTEYRLHFLKAPGSSSQLEKIEPGGPP
;
A
#
# COMPACT_ATOMS: atom_id res chain seq x y z
N MET A 1 -30.03 -59.20 -20.96
CA MET A 1 -28.64 -59.19 -20.46
C MET A 1 -27.75 -58.92 -21.68
N GLY A 2 -27.07 -57.79 -21.84
CA GLY A 2 -26.83 -56.67 -20.93
C GLY A 2 -26.85 -55.32 -21.68
N LEU A 3 -27.21 -54.29 -20.94
CA LEU A 3 -26.86 -52.91 -21.23
C LEU A 3 -25.46 -52.73 -20.65
N ASP A 4 -24.51 -52.17 -21.40
CA ASP A 4 -23.40 -51.44 -20.78
C ASP A 4 -22.93 -50.31 -21.72
N THR A 5 -23.53 -49.17 -21.43
CA THR A 5 -23.01 -47.81 -21.50
C THR A 5 -21.50 -47.73 -21.29
N THR A 6 -20.79 -46.97 -22.12
CA THR A 6 -19.62 -46.22 -21.62
C THR A 6 -19.58 -44.85 -22.28
N GLN A 7 -20.04 -43.88 -21.50
CA GLN A 7 -19.81 -42.45 -21.70
C GLN A 7 -18.65 -42.01 -20.79
N ALA A 8 -17.91 -41.04 -21.31
CA ALA A 8 -17.05 -40.08 -20.62
C ALA A 8 -15.69 -40.55 -20.06
N GLY A 9 -14.66 -39.96 -20.66
CA GLY A 9 -13.35 -39.75 -20.07
C GLY A 9 -12.66 -38.62 -20.83
N THR A 10 -13.25 -37.42 -20.88
CA THR A 10 -12.47 -36.22 -21.20
C THR A 10 -11.54 -35.97 -20.03
N ASP A 11 -10.34 -36.52 -20.15
CA ASP A 11 -9.20 -36.21 -19.30
C ASP A 11 -8.79 -34.75 -19.58
N THR A 12 -9.57 -33.82 -19.04
CA THR A 12 -9.16 -32.43 -18.96
C THR A 12 -8.34 -32.36 -17.68
N PRO A 13 -6.99 -32.30 -17.75
CA PRO A 13 -6.23 -32.02 -16.54
C PRO A 13 -6.78 -30.74 -15.94
N PRO A 14 -6.90 -30.63 -14.60
CA PRO A 14 -7.35 -29.38 -14.00
C PRO A 14 -6.45 -28.29 -14.57
N ARG A 15 -7.04 -27.31 -15.26
CA ARG A 15 -6.31 -26.13 -15.69
C ARG A 15 -5.78 -25.54 -14.40
N LYS A 16 -4.54 -25.85 -14.05
CA LYS A 16 -3.80 -25.20 -12.97
C LYS A 16 -3.93 -23.74 -13.34
N SER A 17 -4.85 -23.03 -12.68
CA SER A 17 -4.88 -21.58 -12.80
C SER A 17 -3.50 -21.22 -12.31
N ALA A 18 -2.60 -20.84 -13.22
CA ALA A 18 -1.37 -20.19 -12.83
C ALA A 18 -1.86 -19.05 -11.94
N ALA A 19 -1.70 -19.20 -10.62
CA ALA A 19 -2.20 -18.21 -9.69
C ALA A 19 -1.44 -16.95 -10.06
N GLY A 20 -2.13 -15.99 -10.68
CA GLY A 20 -1.54 -14.72 -11.05
C GLY A 20 -0.96 -14.07 -9.79
N ASP A 21 -0.02 -13.15 -9.95
CA ASP A 21 0.52 -12.40 -8.82
C ASP A 21 -0.63 -11.67 -8.09
N ARG A 22 -0.96 -12.13 -6.88
CA ARG A 22 -1.98 -11.54 -6.00
C ARG A 22 -1.37 -10.62 -4.95
N SER A 23 -0.09 -10.30 -5.07
CA SER A 23 0.54 -9.38 -4.14
C SER A 23 -0.08 -7.99 -4.22
N SER A 24 -0.17 -7.35 -3.07
CA SER A 24 -0.59 -5.97 -2.96
C SER A 24 0.11 -5.30 -1.80
N LEU A 25 0.36 -4.01 -1.96
CA LEU A 25 0.93 -3.17 -0.93
C LEU A 25 0.00 -1.98 -0.70
N THR A 26 -0.44 -1.83 0.54
CA THR A 26 -1.29 -0.73 0.97
C THR A 26 -0.59 0.02 2.09
N VAL A 27 -0.36 1.32 1.90
CA VAL A 27 0.18 2.23 2.92
C VAL A 27 -0.90 3.23 3.27
N VAL A 28 -1.21 3.35 4.55
CA VAL A 28 -2.30 4.19 5.07
C VAL A 28 -1.73 5.15 6.09
N ILE A 29 -2.18 6.41 6.07
CA ILE A 29 -1.91 7.35 7.16
C ILE A 29 -3.13 8.21 7.48
N ASP A 30 -3.32 8.48 8.76
CA ASP A 30 -4.32 9.44 9.23
C ASP A 30 -3.73 10.84 9.39
N ASN A 31 -4.52 11.86 9.05
CA ASN A 31 -4.24 13.27 9.35
C ASN A 31 -2.88 13.82 8.86
N ALA A 32 -2.31 13.21 7.83
CA ALA A 32 -1.03 13.61 7.25
C ALA A 32 -1.04 13.41 5.73
N ARG A 33 -0.10 14.05 5.03
CA ARG A 33 0.13 13.73 3.61
C ARG A 33 1.03 12.51 3.51
N LEU A 34 0.75 11.67 2.52
CA LEU A 34 1.48 10.44 2.25
C LEU A 34 1.92 10.42 0.79
N LEU A 35 3.22 10.21 0.54
CA LEU A 35 3.77 9.89 -0.77
C LEU A 35 4.59 8.62 -0.67
N VAL A 36 4.30 7.64 -1.51
CA VAL A 36 5.10 6.42 -1.68
C VAL A 36 5.92 6.56 -2.95
N VAL A 37 7.20 6.22 -2.88
CA VAL A 37 8.13 6.18 -4.00
C VAL A 37 8.63 4.76 -4.18
N ASP A 38 8.47 4.19 -5.37
CA ASP A 38 8.86 2.82 -5.68
C ASP A 38 10.39 2.68 -5.84
N PRO A 39 10.92 1.45 -5.94
CA PRO A 39 12.35 1.21 -6.13
C PRO A 39 12.94 1.80 -7.42
N ARG A 40 12.09 2.19 -8.39
CA ARG A 40 12.47 2.82 -9.66
C ARG A 40 12.34 4.34 -9.63
N GLY A 41 11.89 4.91 -8.51
CA GLY A 41 11.70 6.34 -8.32
C GLY A 41 10.34 6.89 -8.73
N ALA A 42 9.41 6.06 -9.22
CA ALA A 42 8.05 6.48 -9.53
C ALA A 42 7.24 6.72 -8.25
N ARG A 43 6.35 7.72 -8.26
CA ARG A 43 5.66 8.20 -7.06
C ARG A 43 4.15 8.03 -7.13
N THR A 44 3.52 7.67 -6.01
CA THR A 44 2.05 7.72 -5.87
C THR A 44 1.67 8.22 -4.48
N GLY A 45 0.71 9.14 -4.41
CA GLY A 45 0.27 9.75 -3.15
C GLY A 45 -0.07 11.22 -3.30
N LEU A 46 0.17 12.01 -2.25
CA LEU A 46 0.07 13.46 -2.23
C LEU A 46 1.48 14.05 -2.28
N ASP A 47 1.76 14.86 -3.30
CA ASP A 47 3.02 15.57 -3.44
C ASP A 47 3.33 16.38 -2.15
N PRO A 48 4.49 16.19 -1.51
CA PRO A 48 4.81 16.83 -0.24
C PRO A 48 4.74 18.35 -0.26
N ALA A 49 5.17 18.98 -1.38
CA ALA A 49 5.26 20.43 -1.52
C ALA A 49 3.91 21.07 -1.84
N THR A 50 3.14 20.46 -2.74
CA THR A 50 1.92 21.05 -3.29
C THR A 50 0.63 20.44 -2.74
N GLY A 51 0.71 19.27 -2.10
CA GLY A 51 -0.43 18.48 -1.65
C GLY A 51 -1.26 17.85 -2.78
N ARG A 52 -0.84 17.97 -4.04
CA ARG A 52 -1.57 17.46 -5.20
C ARG A 52 -1.41 15.95 -5.33
N LYS A 53 -2.44 15.26 -5.82
CA LYS A 53 -2.35 13.82 -6.11
C LYS A 53 -1.32 13.57 -7.23
N VAL A 54 -0.44 12.59 -7.01
CA VAL A 54 0.52 12.05 -7.98
C VAL A 54 0.25 10.56 -8.13
N LYS A 55 0.35 10.04 -9.35
CA LYS A 55 0.14 8.62 -9.68
C LYS A 55 1.04 8.22 -10.86
N GLU A 56 2.25 7.84 -10.55
CA GLU A 56 3.29 7.43 -11.50
C GLU A 56 3.62 5.94 -11.36
N ILE A 57 3.43 5.34 -10.18
CA ILE A 57 3.67 3.90 -9.97
C ILE A 57 2.61 3.09 -10.75
N PRO A 58 3.00 2.15 -11.63
CA PRO A 58 2.06 1.29 -12.32
C PRO A 58 1.16 0.50 -11.36
N GLY A 59 -0.10 0.27 -11.73
CA GLY A 59 -1.03 -0.52 -10.91
C GLY A 59 -1.43 0.13 -9.57
N SER A 60 -1.08 1.40 -9.35
CA SER A 60 -1.34 2.09 -8.09
C SER A 60 -2.52 3.06 -8.11
N VAL A 61 -2.98 3.46 -6.93
CA VAL A 61 -4.01 4.48 -6.72
C VAL A 61 -3.79 5.18 -5.37
N VAL A 62 -4.24 6.43 -5.27
CA VAL A 62 -4.32 7.17 -4.00
C VAL A 62 -5.76 7.58 -3.72
N PHE A 63 -6.25 7.21 -2.54
CA PHE A 63 -7.51 7.66 -1.97
C PHE A 63 -7.24 8.65 -0.85
N VAL A 64 -8.14 9.64 -0.74
CA VAL A 64 -8.19 10.57 0.39
C VAL A 64 -9.63 10.52 0.85
N ASP A 65 -9.85 9.87 1.98
CA ASP A 65 -11.16 9.73 2.59
C ASP A 65 -11.35 10.80 3.67
N ARG A 66 -12.45 11.52 3.60
CA ARG A 66 -12.83 12.60 4.52
C ARG A 66 -14.35 12.75 4.52
N ILE A 67 -14.90 13.17 5.66
CA ILE A 67 -16.34 13.43 5.79
C ILE A 67 -16.53 14.92 6.10
N ASP A 68 -16.86 15.70 5.07
CA ASP A 68 -17.13 17.13 5.19
C ASP A 68 -18.55 17.37 5.75
N ASN A 69 -18.78 18.53 6.37
CA ASN A 69 -20.08 18.87 6.92
C ASN A 69 -21.03 19.30 5.79
N ALA A 70 -22.01 18.45 5.47
CA ALA A 70 -22.97 18.71 4.39
C ALA A 70 -23.97 19.85 4.68
N VAL A 71 -24.12 20.28 5.94
CA VAL A 71 -25.02 21.36 6.34
C VAL A 71 -24.31 22.72 6.34
N THR A 72 -23.07 22.78 6.85
CA THR A 72 -22.32 24.04 6.98
C THR A 72 -21.31 24.27 5.86
N GLY A 73 -20.93 23.24 5.11
CA GLY A 73 -19.86 23.29 4.11
C GLY A 73 -18.45 23.28 4.70
N GLU A 74 -18.30 23.11 6.02
CA GLU A 74 -16.98 23.00 6.66
C GLU A 74 -16.25 21.74 6.22
N VAL A 75 -14.97 21.91 5.85
CA VAL A 75 -14.10 20.79 5.48
C VAL A 75 -13.73 19.98 6.72
N ALA A 76 -13.70 18.66 6.57
CA ALA A 76 -13.28 17.74 7.62
C ALA A 76 -11.89 18.10 8.15
N THR A 77 -11.75 18.10 9.47
CA THR A 77 -10.45 18.30 10.14
C THR A 77 -9.64 17.01 10.22
N SER A 78 -10.32 15.86 10.13
CA SER A 78 -9.75 14.52 10.02
C SER A 78 -9.94 13.93 8.63
N PHE A 79 -8.94 13.17 8.19
CA PHE A 79 -8.97 12.44 6.93
C PHE A 79 -7.94 11.31 6.95
N THR A 80 -8.13 10.33 6.07
CA THR A 80 -7.20 9.23 5.86
C THR A 80 -6.68 9.28 4.43
N VAL A 81 -5.38 9.07 4.25
CA VAL A 81 -4.75 8.90 2.93
C VAL A 81 -4.32 7.46 2.80
N GLN A 82 -4.72 6.83 1.69
CA GLN A 82 -4.38 5.46 1.38
C GLN A 82 -3.73 5.39 0.00
N VAL A 83 -2.55 4.79 -0.08
CA VAL A 83 -1.89 4.41 -1.33
C VAL A 83 -1.97 2.91 -1.47
N ILE A 84 -2.55 2.43 -2.56
CA ILE A 84 -2.65 1.00 -2.90
C ILE A 84 -1.81 0.77 -4.16
N ILE A 85 -0.98 -0.26 -4.15
CA ILE A 85 -0.17 -0.71 -5.29
C ILE A 85 -0.50 -2.18 -5.51
N ASN A 86 -1.11 -2.50 -6.66
CA ASN A 86 -1.37 -3.88 -7.06
C ASN A 86 -0.15 -4.46 -7.78
N GLN A 87 0.21 -5.70 -7.46
CA GLN A 87 1.39 -6.37 -8.00
C GLN A 87 2.66 -5.53 -7.85
N PRO A 88 2.95 -5.03 -6.64
CA PRO A 88 4.15 -4.23 -6.38
C PRO A 88 5.42 -4.99 -6.80
N SER A 89 6.41 -4.22 -7.28
CA SER A 89 7.76 -4.77 -7.42
C SER A 89 8.34 -5.03 -6.03
N GLU A 90 9.03 -6.15 -5.85
CA GLU A 90 9.80 -6.38 -4.63
C GLU A 90 10.93 -5.35 -4.53
N GLY A 91 11.27 -4.89 -3.32
CA GLY A 91 12.37 -3.96 -3.10
C GLY A 91 12.09 -2.88 -2.06
N THR A 92 12.95 -1.86 -2.05
CA THR A 92 12.90 -0.78 -1.06
C THR A 92 12.09 0.40 -1.59
N TYR A 93 10.97 0.67 -0.95
CA TYR A 93 10.15 1.85 -1.17
C TYR A 93 10.57 2.96 -0.20
N ARG A 94 10.45 4.22 -0.63
CA ARG A 94 10.49 5.35 0.31
C ARG A 94 9.08 5.79 0.62
N VAL A 95 8.75 5.88 1.90
CA VAL A 95 7.48 6.41 2.38
C VAL A 95 7.73 7.77 2.99
N VAL A 96 7.20 8.81 2.35
CA VAL A 96 7.35 10.20 2.76
C VAL A 96 6.06 10.66 3.40
N VAL A 97 6.17 11.17 4.62
CA VAL A 97 5.06 11.66 5.44
C VAL A 97 5.27 13.13 5.74
N VAL A 98 4.24 13.96 5.50
CA VAL A 98 4.24 15.37 5.92
C VAL A 98 3.15 15.59 6.95
N GLY A 99 3.58 16.00 8.15
CA GLY A 99 2.70 16.25 9.28
C GLY A 99 1.82 17.48 9.14
N LEU A 100 0.64 17.43 9.75
CA LEU A 100 -0.28 18.56 9.84
C LEU A 100 -0.47 19.06 11.28
N GLY A 101 0.44 18.72 12.20
CA GLY A 101 0.37 19.12 13.61
C GLY A 101 -0.67 18.31 14.41
N ARG A 102 -0.94 17.07 14.01
CA ARG A 102 -1.92 16.17 14.66
C ARG A 102 -1.31 14.79 14.88
N PRO A 103 -1.79 14.02 15.88
CA PRO A 103 -1.47 12.60 15.98
C PRO A 103 -1.90 11.87 14.70
N SER A 104 -1.03 10.99 14.24
CA SER A 104 -1.21 10.19 13.03
C SER A 104 -0.82 8.75 13.31
N GLU A 105 -1.48 7.78 12.67
CA GLU A 105 -1.01 6.39 12.61
C GLU A 105 -0.61 6.10 11.17
N LEU A 106 0.62 5.64 10.95
CA LEU A 106 1.07 5.08 9.68
C LEU A 106 0.95 3.57 9.75
N ALA A 107 0.25 2.97 8.80
CA ALA A 107 0.08 1.52 8.72
C ALA A 107 0.48 0.99 7.34
N VAL A 108 1.09 -0.20 7.32
CA VAL A 108 1.42 -0.96 6.12
C VAL A 108 0.71 -2.31 6.17
N HIS A 109 -0.03 -2.60 5.10
CA HIS A 109 -0.67 -3.88 4.86
C HIS A 109 -0.09 -4.45 3.57
N ALA A 110 0.58 -5.60 3.69
CA ALA A 110 1.22 -6.30 2.58
C ALA A 110 0.58 -7.67 2.39
N PHE A 111 0.44 -8.08 1.13
CA PHE A 111 0.02 -9.41 0.73
C PHE A 111 1.05 -10.00 -0.22
N SER A 112 1.40 -11.27 -0.01
CA SER A 112 2.37 -12.01 -0.82
C SER A 112 1.77 -12.44 -2.17
N THR A 113 2.58 -13.01 -3.06
CA THR A 113 2.18 -13.38 -4.43
C THR A 113 1.03 -14.38 -4.51
N ASP A 114 0.81 -15.18 -3.47
CA ASP A 114 -0.32 -16.13 -3.36
C ASP A 114 -1.59 -15.50 -2.77
N GLY A 115 -1.50 -14.25 -2.29
CA GLY A 115 -2.56 -13.51 -1.62
C GLY A 115 -2.62 -13.73 -0.11
N SER A 116 -1.65 -14.43 0.50
CA SER A 116 -1.53 -14.50 1.96
C SER A 116 -1.15 -13.14 2.54
N ALA A 117 -1.72 -12.80 3.70
CA ALA A 117 -1.42 -11.55 4.40
C ALA A 117 -0.09 -11.67 5.16
N GLU A 118 0.72 -10.61 5.10
CA GLU A 118 1.88 -10.43 5.97
C GLU A 118 1.45 -9.78 7.31
N PRO A 119 2.28 -9.86 8.36
CA PRO A 119 2.05 -9.11 9.59
C PRO A 119 1.85 -7.61 9.32
N ARG A 120 0.82 -7.01 9.93
CA ARG A 120 0.57 -5.56 9.85
C ARG A 120 1.69 -4.80 10.56
N ILE A 121 2.24 -3.79 9.90
CA ILE A 121 3.16 -2.83 10.51
C ILE A 121 2.35 -1.57 10.84
N ALA A 122 2.45 -1.07 12.07
CA ALA A 122 1.80 0.17 12.49
C ALA A 122 2.74 1.00 13.36
N VAL A 123 2.78 2.31 13.12
CA VAL A 123 3.60 3.27 13.86
C VAL A 123 2.76 4.50 14.20
N THR A 124 2.67 4.81 15.50
CA THR A 124 2.07 6.07 15.96
C THR A 124 3.08 7.21 15.78
N LEU A 125 2.64 8.28 15.13
CA LEU A 125 3.43 9.43 14.78
C LEU A 125 2.91 10.67 15.50
N ARG A 126 3.85 11.42 16.08
CA ARG A 126 3.60 12.77 16.60
C ARG A 126 4.31 13.74 15.66
N LEU A 127 3.59 14.18 14.64
CA LEU A 127 4.15 15.02 13.61
C LEU A 127 3.78 16.47 13.91
N GLU A 128 4.78 17.35 13.94
CA GLU A 128 4.52 18.79 13.92
C GLU A 128 3.90 19.18 12.56
N LYS A 129 3.61 20.47 12.34
CA LYS A 129 3.06 20.94 11.07
C LYS A 129 4.20 21.21 10.08
N GLU A 130 4.12 20.62 8.88
CA GLU A 130 5.11 20.68 7.79
C GLU A 130 6.45 19.90 7.91
N PRO A 131 6.89 19.25 9.02
CA PRO A 131 8.10 18.44 8.95
C PRO A 131 7.85 17.21 8.07
N ARG A 132 8.85 16.92 7.24
CA ARG A 132 8.93 15.69 6.45
C ARG A 132 9.62 14.62 7.28
N THR A 133 8.93 13.50 7.47
CA THR A 133 9.51 12.27 8.01
C THR A 133 9.56 11.24 6.89
N GLU A 134 10.66 10.51 6.79
CA GLU A 134 10.83 9.47 5.78
C GLU A 134 11.03 8.10 6.42
N TYR A 135 10.53 7.08 5.74
CA TYR A 135 10.74 5.69 6.08
C TYR A 135 11.25 4.92 4.85
N ARG A 136 12.09 3.92 5.10
CA ARG A 136 12.39 2.84 4.16
C ARG A 136 11.44 1.69 4.45
N LEU A 137 10.70 1.29 3.43
CA LEU A 137 9.85 0.10 3.47
C LEU A 137 10.51 -0.97 2.60
N HIS A 138 11.10 -1.97 3.25
CA HIS A 138 11.61 -3.16 2.61
C HIS A 138 10.44 -4.11 2.37
N PHE A 139 9.87 -4.05 1.17
CA PHE A 139 8.75 -4.88 0.78
C PHE A 139 9.24 -6.20 0.19
N LEU A 140 8.73 -7.29 0.74
CA LEU A 140 8.91 -8.65 0.24
C LEU A 140 7.55 -9.14 -0.27
N LYS A 141 7.53 -10.02 -1.28
CA LYS A 141 6.27 -10.61 -1.75
C LYS A 141 6.26 -12.12 -1.81
N ALA A 142 7.35 -12.79 -1.43
CA ALA A 142 7.35 -14.24 -1.32
C ALA A 142 6.45 -14.71 -0.14
N PRO A 143 5.59 -15.73 -0.31
CA PRO A 143 4.73 -16.23 0.75
C PRO A 143 5.50 -16.58 2.02
N GLY A 144 4.98 -16.17 3.18
CA GLY A 144 5.63 -16.37 4.48
C GLY A 144 6.76 -15.39 4.80
N SER A 145 7.05 -14.44 3.93
CA SER A 145 7.98 -13.34 4.22
C SER A 145 7.37 -12.30 5.16
N SER A 146 8.18 -11.36 5.61
CA SER A 146 7.70 -10.21 6.38
C SER A 146 8.43 -8.96 5.95
N SER A 147 7.67 -8.02 5.41
CA SER A 147 8.15 -6.68 5.08
C SER A 147 8.59 -5.92 6.35
N GLN A 148 9.49 -4.95 6.20
CA GLN A 148 10.03 -4.16 7.31
C GLN A 148 9.94 -2.66 7.02
N LEU A 149 9.69 -1.87 8.05
CA LEU A 149 9.61 -0.41 7.98
C LEU A 149 10.61 0.22 8.94
N GLU A 150 11.50 1.06 8.41
CA GLU A 150 12.55 1.72 9.18
C GLU A 150 12.45 3.23 8.99
N LYS A 151 12.55 3.99 10.07
CA LYS A 151 12.61 5.45 9.99
C LYS A 151 13.99 5.87 9.46
N ILE A 152 14.02 6.78 8.50
CA ILE A 152 15.26 7.41 8.04
C ILE A 152 15.54 8.59 8.96
N GLU A 153 16.59 8.50 9.76
CA GLU A 153 17.04 9.64 10.55
C GLU A 153 17.66 10.72 9.64
N PRO A 154 17.35 12.01 9.85
CA PRO A 154 18.01 13.08 9.12
C PRO A 154 19.52 13.05 9.42
N GLY A 155 20.34 12.70 8.44
CA GLY A 155 21.81 12.71 8.53
C GLY A 155 22.52 11.35 8.61
N GLY A 156 21.84 10.23 8.38
CA GLY A 156 22.50 8.93 8.21
C GLY A 156 23.36 8.85 6.93
N PRO A 157 24.51 8.15 6.93
CA PRO A 157 25.42 8.10 5.78
C PRO A 157 24.78 7.42 4.55
N PRO A 158 25.27 7.76 3.33
CA PRO A 158 24.73 7.27 2.05
C PRO A 158 24.86 5.75 1.87
#